data_AF-A0AAF0E8F0-F1
#
_entry.id   AF-A0AAF0E8F0-F1
#
_cell.length_a   1.000
_cell.length_b   1.000
_cell.length_c   1.000
_cell.angle_alpha   90.00
_cell.angle_beta   90.00
_cell.angle_gamma   90.00
#
_symmetry.space_group_name_H-M   'P 1'
#
loop_
_entity.id
_entity.type
_entity.pdbx_description
1 polymer ?
#
loop_
_entity_poly.entity_id
_entity_poly.type
_entity_poly.pdbx_seq_one_letter_code
_entity_poly.pdbx_strand_id
1 'polypeptide(L)'
;MALRACAVRTLSTCAAKPHLTLFTGTHCSLCDEMKEVLETVRVTTPFTLGLYNIRDDSAPNVAYWRRKYQYDIPVLHVRWGAPQSEDDYGTGQRAERGAAALATCKS
;
A
#
# COMPACT_ATOMS: atom_id res chain seq x y z
N MET A 1 49.53 18.20 -6.04
CA MET A 1 48.60 17.34 -6.81
C MET A 1 47.45 16.96 -5.87
N ALA A 2 46.42 17.81 -5.77
CA ALA A 2 45.31 17.58 -4.84
C ALA A 2 44.21 16.79 -5.58
N LEU A 3 44.02 15.53 -5.20
CA LEU A 3 42.90 14.73 -5.67
C LEU A 3 41.61 15.34 -5.13
N ARG A 4 40.82 15.95 -6.02
CA ARG A 4 39.44 16.33 -5.74
C ARG A 4 38.64 15.05 -5.51
N ALA A 5 38.33 14.76 -4.26
CA ALA A 5 37.29 13.80 -3.93
C ALA A 5 35.96 14.35 -4.46
N CYS A 6 35.43 13.75 -5.53
CA CYS A 6 34.05 13.96 -5.93
C CYS A 6 33.20 13.28 -4.85
N ALA A 7 32.65 14.06 -3.92
CA ALA A 7 31.67 13.56 -2.97
C ALA A 7 30.45 13.10 -3.76
N VAL A 8 30.36 11.79 -4.01
CA VAL A 8 29.14 11.15 -4.48
C VAL A 8 28.13 11.35 -3.36
N ARG A 9 27.27 12.37 -3.51
CA ARG A 9 26.06 12.50 -2.71
C ARG A 9 25.21 11.28 -3.04
N THR A 10 25.33 10.22 -2.25
CA THR A 10 24.29 9.20 -2.18
C THR A 10 23.03 9.92 -1.72
N LEU A 11 22.17 10.25 -2.69
CA LEU A 11 20.79 10.63 -2.44
C LEU A 11 20.16 9.41 -1.77
N SER A 12 20.24 9.35 -0.44
CA SER A 12 19.40 8.46 0.36
C SER A 12 17.98 9.00 0.20
N THR A 13 17.30 8.58 -0.86
CA THR A 13 15.86 8.69 -0.89
C THR A 13 15.37 7.85 0.27
N CYS A 14 14.90 8.45 1.37
CA CYS A 14 13.93 7.76 2.22
C CYS A 14 12.68 7.61 1.37
N ALA A 15 12.71 6.67 0.42
CA ALA A 15 11.54 6.31 -0.34
C ALA A 15 10.57 5.75 0.70
N ALA A 16 9.45 6.43 0.88
CA ALA A 16 8.43 6.01 1.82
C ALA A 16 8.03 4.57 1.46
N LYS A 17 8.08 3.68 2.46
CA LYS A 17 7.72 2.27 2.29
C LYS A 17 6.31 2.19 1.70
N PRO A 18 6.06 1.34 0.69
CA PRO A 18 4.71 1.22 0.14
C PRO A 18 3.81 0.44 1.10
N HIS A 19 2.55 0.89 1.15
CA HIS A 19 1.46 0.31 1.91
C HIS A 19 0.47 -0.27 0.90
N LEU A 20 0.34 -1.59 0.93
CA LEU A 20 -0.52 -2.34 0.03
C LEU A 20 -1.80 -2.70 0.76
N THR A 21 -2.93 -2.53 0.08
CA THR A 21 -4.22 -3.00 0.56
C THR A 21 -4.80 -3.98 -0.45
N LEU A 22 -5.01 -5.22 -0.04
CA LEU A 22 -5.59 -6.28 -0.85
C LEU A 22 -7.07 -6.46 -0.51
N PHE A 23 -7.94 -6.16 -1.46
CA PHE A 23 -9.37 -6.43 -1.38
C PHE A 23 -9.63 -7.89 -1.73
N THR A 24 -10.25 -8.60 -0.80
CA THR A 24 -10.47 -10.05 -0.82
C THR A 24 -11.94 -10.39 -0.51
N GLY A 25 -12.35 -11.63 -0.72
CA GLY A 25 -13.68 -12.14 -0.38
C GLY A 25 -13.60 -13.53 0.27
N THR A 26 -14.70 -13.95 0.90
CA THR A 26 -14.88 -15.32 1.40
C THR A 26 -14.78 -16.33 0.25
N HIS A 27 -14.01 -17.40 0.44
CA HIS A 27 -13.83 -18.48 -0.54
C HIS A 27 -13.33 -18.00 -1.92
N CYS A 28 -12.27 -17.20 -1.94
CA CYS A 28 -11.67 -16.65 -3.16
C CYS A 28 -10.28 -17.27 -3.40
N SER A 29 -10.18 -18.28 -4.28
CA SER A 29 -8.89 -18.95 -4.59
C SER A 29 -7.86 -17.99 -5.19
N LEU A 30 -8.29 -17.11 -6.10
CA LEU A 30 -7.42 -16.09 -6.70
C LEU A 30 -6.84 -15.12 -5.65
N CYS A 31 -7.59 -14.86 -4.58
CA CYS A 31 -7.14 -14.01 -3.49
C CYS A 31 -6.03 -14.69 -2.67
N ASP A 32 -6.05 -16.02 -2.56
CA ASP A 32 -5.04 -16.78 -1.83
C ASP A 32 -3.74 -16.89 -2.65
N GLU A 33 -3.84 -17.20 -3.95
CA GLU A 33 -2.69 -17.17 -4.88
C GLU A 33 -1.98 -15.81 -4.86
N MET A 34 -2.74 -14.72 -4.87
CA MET A 34 -2.17 -13.38 -4.83
C MET A 34 -1.46 -13.05 -3.50
N LYS A 35 -1.95 -13.56 -2.37
CA LYS A 35 -1.26 -13.42 -1.08
C LYS A 35 0.08 -14.16 -1.10
N GLU A 36 0.13 -15.36 -1.66
CA GLU A 36 1.37 -16.14 -1.77
C GLU A 36 2.42 -15.42 -2.62
N VAL A 37 1.99 -14.83 -3.75
CA VAL A 37 2.86 -14.00 -4.60
C VAL A 37 3.38 -12.79 -3.82
N LEU A 38 2.51 -12.09 -3.09
CA LEU A 38 2.92 -10.95 -2.28
C LEU A 38 3.93 -11.34 -1.20
N GLU A 39 3.73 -12.44 -0.47
CA GLU A 39 4.70 -12.91 0.51
C GLU A 39 6.06 -13.25 -0.13
N THR A 40 6.07 -13.78 -1.36
CA THR A 40 7.32 -13.98 -2.11
C THR A 40 8.02 -12.65 -2.44
N VAL A 41 7.27 -11.64 -2.89
CA VAL A 41 7.82 -10.31 -3.20
C VAL A 41 8.33 -9.60 -1.93
N ARG A 42 7.72 -9.87 -0.78
CA ARG A 42 8.08 -9.26 0.51
C ARG A 42 9.53 -9.56 0.93
N VAL A 43 10.10 -10.65 0.41
CA VAL A 43 11.51 -11.03 0.64
C VAL A 43 12.48 -10.04 0.01
N THR A 44 12.16 -9.52 -1.18
CA THR A 44 13.05 -8.61 -1.93
C THR A 44 12.66 -7.16 -1.76
N THR A 45 11.37 -6.87 -1.58
CA THR A 45 10.82 -5.53 -1.51
C THR A 45 10.05 -5.34 -0.21
N PRO A 46 10.53 -4.52 0.73
CA PRO A 46 9.80 -4.29 1.97
C PRO A 46 8.54 -3.46 1.71
N PHE A 47 7.38 -3.99 2.05
CA PHE A 47 6.10 -3.29 2.06
C PHE A 47 5.26 -3.69 3.28
N THR A 48 4.16 -2.99 3.55
CA THR A 48 3.14 -3.46 4.51
C THR A 48 1.92 -3.94 3.74
N LEU A 49 1.26 -4.98 4.23
CA LEU A 49 0.07 -5.53 3.60
C LEU A 49 -1.12 -5.47 4.56
N GLY A 50 -2.17 -4.75 4.17
CA GLY A 50 -3.49 -4.81 4.78
C GLY A 50 -4.41 -5.67 3.93
N LEU A 51 -5.28 -6.44 4.58
CA LEU A 51 -6.32 -7.23 3.92
C LEU A 51 -7.68 -6.62 4.24
N TYR A 52 -8.54 -6.51 3.23
CA TYR A 52 -9.91 -6.03 3.40
C TYR A 52 -10.90 -7.00 2.78
N ASN A 53 -11.75 -7.62 3.60
CA ASN A 53 -12.75 -8.56 3.12
C ASN A 53 -14.05 -7.83 2.72
N ILE A 54 -14.32 -7.73 1.42
CA ILE A 54 -15.54 -7.07 0.90
C ILE A 54 -16.83 -7.85 1.18
N ARG A 55 -16.71 -9.09 1.67
CA ARG A 55 -17.85 -9.95 2.06
C ARG A 55 -18.10 -9.95 3.57
N ASP A 56 -17.26 -9.28 4.36
CA ASP A 56 -17.45 -9.13 5.80
C ASP A 56 -18.39 -7.95 6.10
N ASP A 57 -19.62 -8.25 6.51
CA ASP A 57 -20.62 -7.22 6.83
C ASP A 57 -20.26 -6.35 8.04
N SER A 58 -19.31 -6.78 8.88
CA SER A 58 -18.81 -5.99 10.00
C SER A 58 -17.74 -4.97 9.60
N ALA A 59 -17.17 -5.11 8.39
CA ALA A 59 -16.09 -4.26 7.93
C ALA A 59 -16.59 -2.83 7.60
N PRO A 60 -15.79 -1.79 7.92
CA PRO A 60 -16.18 -0.40 7.70
C PRO A 60 -16.27 -0.08 6.21
N ASN A 61 -17.33 0.62 5.80
CA ASN A 61 -17.58 0.98 4.39
C ASN A 61 -17.75 -0.23 3.43
N VAL A 62 -18.10 -1.42 3.94
CA VAL A 62 -18.20 -2.63 3.12
C VAL A 62 -19.19 -2.51 1.97
N ALA A 63 -20.33 -1.85 2.17
CA ALA A 63 -21.34 -1.68 1.12
C ALA A 63 -20.78 -0.93 -0.11
N TYR A 64 -19.89 0.05 0.10
CA TYR A 64 -19.24 0.80 -0.97
C TYR A 64 -18.24 -0.09 -1.72
N TRP A 65 -17.35 -0.77 -0.99
CA TRP A 65 -16.32 -1.61 -1.61
C TRP A 65 -16.88 -2.86 -2.29
N ARG A 66 -17.90 -3.47 -1.69
CA ARG A 66 -18.64 -4.59 -2.28
C ARG A 66 -19.25 -4.16 -3.60
N ARG A 67 -19.97 -3.04 -3.65
CA ARG A 67 -20.53 -2.52 -4.91
C ARG A 67 -19.46 -2.26 -5.96
N LYS A 68 -18.27 -1.82 -5.54
CA LYS A 68 -17.18 -1.46 -6.45
C LYS A 68 -16.40 -2.66 -6.99
N TYR A 69 -16.18 -3.70 -6.18
CA TYR A 69 -15.23 -4.78 -6.47
C TYR A 69 -15.83 -6.20 -6.41
N GLN A 70 -17.13 -6.36 -6.19
CA GLN A 70 -17.75 -7.69 -6.03
C GLN A 70 -17.44 -8.72 -7.12
N TYR A 71 -17.08 -8.27 -8.33
CA TYR A 71 -16.74 -9.12 -9.48
C TYR A 71 -15.26 -9.02 -9.90
N ASP A 72 -14.49 -8.11 -9.30
CA ASP A 72 -13.12 -7.79 -9.73
C ASP A 72 -12.07 -8.14 -8.66
N ILE A 73 -12.46 -8.80 -7.56
CA ILE A 73 -11.49 -9.29 -6.57
C ILE A 73 -10.64 -10.44 -7.15
N PRO A 74 -9.33 -10.48 -6.87
CA PRO A 74 -8.60 -9.61 -5.94
C PRO A 74 -8.18 -8.25 -6.55
N VAL A 75 -8.29 -7.18 -5.76
CA VAL A 75 -7.83 -5.82 -6.15
C VAL A 75 -6.72 -5.36 -5.22
N LEU A 76 -5.61 -4.83 -5.77
CA LEU A 76 -4.50 -4.26 -5.01
C LEU A 76 -4.51 -2.73 -5.09
N HIS A 77 -4.54 -2.06 -3.94
CA HIS A 77 -4.18 -0.64 -3.88
C HIS A 77 -2.74 -0.50 -3.41
N VAL A 78 -2.00 0.43 -4.03
CA VAL A 78 -0.63 0.78 -3.66
C VAL A 78 -0.62 2.23 -3.20
N ARG A 79 -0.20 2.47 -1.96
CA ARG A 79 0.03 3.81 -1.37
C ARG A 79 1.47 3.92 -0.93
N TRP A 80 2.01 5.15 -0.88
CA TRP A 80 3.37 5.41 -0.41
C TRP A 80 3.29 6.20 0.90
N GLY A 81 3.98 5.73 1.94
CA GLY A 81 3.95 6.32 3.29
C GLY A 81 2.93 5.67 4.22
N ALA A 82 3.20 5.77 5.53
CA ALA A 82 2.54 5.03 6.61
C ALA A 82 0.99 5.03 6.53
N PRO A 83 0.31 3.94 6.95
CA PRO A 83 -1.15 3.92 6.99
C PRO A 83 -1.61 4.98 7.97
N GLN A 84 -2.57 5.81 7.58
CA GLN A 84 -3.03 6.90 8.46
C GLN A 84 -3.96 6.41 9.57
N SER A 85 -4.58 5.25 9.37
CA SER A 85 -5.47 4.58 10.32
C SER A 85 -5.57 3.08 10.00
N GLU A 86 -6.09 2.28 10.93
CA GLU A 86 -6.40 0.85 10.70
C GLU A 86 -7.36 0.66 9.52
N ASP A 87 -8.30 1.61 9.35
CA ASP A 87 -9.32 1.60 8.29
C ASP A 87 -8.93 2.37 7.01
N ASP A 88 -7.64 2.58 6.77
CA ASP A 88 -7.12 3.32 5.60
C ASP A 88 -7.18 2.50 4.29
N TYR A 89 -8.37 2.01 3.96
CA TYR A 89 -8.67 1.34 2.70
C TYR A 89 -8.83 2.33 1.53
N GLY A 90 -8.64 3.63 1.80
CA GLY A 90 -8.88 4.75 0.92
C GLY A 90 -10.32 5.25 1.03
N THR A 91 -10.55 6.47 1.50
CA THR A 91 -11.90 7.05 1.47
C THR A 91 -12.39 7.07 0.02
N GLY A 92 -13.58 6.52 -0.23
CA GLY A 92 -14.19 6.41 -1.56
C GLY A 92 -14.55 7.74 -2.24
N GLN A 93 -13.98 8.85 -1.79
CA GLN A 93 -14.26 10.20 -2.26
C GLN A 93 -12.97 10.98 -2.49
N ARG A 94 -12.80 11.39 -3.76
CA ARG A 94 -12.02 12.52 -4.26
C ARG A 94 -10.65 12.71 -3.59
N ALA A 95 -9.66 12.07 -4.21
CA ALA A 95 -8.25 12.44 -4.10
C ALA A 95 -8.05 13.89 -4.59
N GLU A 96 -8.38 14.90 -3.79
CA GLU A 96 -7.99 16.28 -4.03
C GLU A 96 -7.76 17.02 -2.70
N ARG A 97 -6.58 16.81 -2.11
CA ARG A 97 -5.59 17.84 -1.79
C ARG A 97 -4.47 17.19 -1.01
N GLY A 98 -3.25 17.35 -1.54
CA GLY A 98 -2.07 16.70 -1.03
C GLY A 98 -1.84 16.99 0.45
N ALA A 99 -1.75 15.92 1.22
CA ALA A 99 -0.82 15.88 2.33
C ALA A 99 0.43 15.14 1.81
N ALA A 100 1.24 15.85 1.02
CA ALA A 100 2.66 15.55 0.99
C ALA A 100 3.18 15.84 2.40
N ALA A 101 3.01 14.88 3.31
CA ALA A 101 3.80 14.85 4.52
C ALA A 101 5.24 14.64 4.02
N LEU A 102 5.94 15.76 3.88
CA LEU A 102 7.34 15.83 3.53
C LEU A 102 8.06 14.92 4.52
N ALA A 103 8.50 13.74 4.07
CA ALA A 103 9.40 12.91 4.85
C ALA A 103 10.70 13.72 4.99
N THR A 104 10.82 14.47 6.07
CA THR A 104 12.06 15.14 6.43
C THR A 104 13.05 14.05 6.85
N CYS A 105 13.80 13.52 5.88
CA CYS A 105 15.06 12.84 6.19
C CYS A 105 15.97 13.91 6.79
N LYS A 106 16.03 13.98 8.13
CA LYS A 106 16.97 14.86 8.83
C LYS A 106 18.33 14.16 8.81
N SER A 107 19.33 14.88 8.32
CA SER A 107 20.73 14.43 8.17
C SER A 107 21.45 14.29 9.50
#